data_AF-A0A1I3F909-F1
#
_entry.id   AF-A0A1I3F909-F1
#
_cell.length_a   1.000
_cell.length_b   1.000
_cell.length_c   1.000
_cell.angle_alpha   90.00
_cell.angle_beta   90.00
_cell.angle_gamma   90.00
#
_symmetry.space_group_name_H-M   'P 1'
#
loop_
_entity.id
_entity.type
_entity.pdbx_description
1 polymer ?
#
loop_
_entity_poly.entity_id
_entity_poly.type
_entity_poly.pdbx_seq_one_letter_code
_entity_poly.pdbx_strand_id
1 'polypeptide(L)'
;MENHLCLFLVFFYFYRAVQIACVTKVSFIRFFSYICGMTLTSYIRCRRLTLAAYELRNSDIKVIDVTMKYGFRNIDTFTRAFTKQHGITPTQARNPYQSLRIYPPVSFHIMIKGAKETNYQNYVN
;
A
#
# COMPACT_ATOMS: atom_id res chain seq x y z
N MET A 1 -15.97 -18.74 -3.66
CA MET A 1 -16.38 -17.47 -3.01
C MET A 1 -15.20 -16.84 -2.27
N GLU A 2 -14.05 -16.61 -2.93
CA GLU A 2 -12.83 -16.08 -2.27
C GLU A 2 -12.28 -14.80 -2.91
N ASN A 3 -13.07 -14.14 -3.77
CA ASN A 3 -12.70 -12.90 -4.44
C ASN A 3 -12.79 -11.64 -3.54
N HIS A 4 -13.09 -11.80 -2.24
CA HIS A 4 -13.29 -10.70 -1.32
C HIS A 4 -12.03 -10.26 -0.56
N LEU A 5 -11.00 -11.08 -0.39
CA LEU A 5 -9.91 -10.77 0.56
C LEU A 5 -9.11 -9.50 0.21
N CYS A 6 -8.89 -9.19 -1.07
CA CYS A 6 -8.10 -8.01 -1.46
C CYS A 6 -8.90 -6.70 -1.51
N LEU A 7 -10.24 -6.77 -1.62
CA LEU A 7 -11.12 -5.62 -1.50
C LEU A 7 -11.52 -5.38 -0.03
N PHE A 8 -11.75 -6.45 0.73
CA PHE A 8 -12.19 -6.41 2.12
C PHE A 8 -11.08 -5.86 3.04
N LEU A 9 -9.81 -6.25 2.83
CA LEU A 9 -8.70 -5.75 3.64
C LEU A 9 -8.35 -4.28 3.40
N VAL A 10 -8.65 -3.72 2.23
CA VAL A 10 -8.33 -2.30 1.97
C VAL A 10 -9.55 -1.42 2.22
N PHE A 11 -10.75 -1.83 1.79
CA PHE A 11 -11.95 -1.02 1.95
C PHE A 11 -12.44 -0.99 3.40
N PHE A 12 -12.41 -2.11 4.13
CA PHE A 12 -12.83 -2.16 5.54
C PHE A 12 -11.83 -1.47 6.46
N TYR A 13 -10.52 -1.66 6.22
CA TYR A 13 -9.47 -0.99 7.00
C TYR A 13 -9.42 0.51 6.71
N PHE A 14 -9.69 0.92 5.46
CA PHE A 14 -9.84 2.31 5.08
C PHE A 14 -11.07 2.95 5.72
N TYR A 15 -12.24 2.30 5.66
CA TYR A 15 -13.45 2.81 6.29
C TYR A 15 -13.29 2.90 7.81
N ARG A 16 -12.66 1.88 8.43
CA ARG A 16 -12.26 1.95 9.85
C ARG A 16 -11.28 3.08 10.13
N ALA A 17 -10.24 3.27 9.34
CA ALA A 17 -9.27 4.34 9.55
C ALA A 17 -9.92 5.73 9.45
N VAL A 18 -10.83 5.93 8.50
CA VAL A 18 -11.63 7.15 8.33
C VAL A 18 -12.54 7.38 9.55
N GLN A 19 -13.20 6.34 10.06
CA GLN A 19 -14.03 6.40 11.27
C GLN A 19 -13.21 6.69 12.54
N ILE A 20 -12.03 6.08 12.69
CA ILE A 20 -11.14 6.30 13.84
C ILE A 20 -10.54 7.71 13.82
N ALA A 21 -10.22 8.23 12.64
CA ALA A 21 -9.59 9.55 12.49
C ALA A 21 -10.60 10.71 12.44
N CYS A 22 -11.92 10.46 12.50
CA CYS A 22 -12.99 11.47 12.41
C CYS A 22 -12.87 12.45 11.22
N VAL A 23 -12.27 12.02 10.11
CA VAL A 23 -12.06 12.86 8.91
C VAL A 23 -12.87 12.35 7.73
N THR A 24 -13.17 13.21 6.76
CA THR A 24 -13.77 12.75 5.50
C THR A 24 -12.79 11.87 4.71
N LYS A 25 -13.32 10.99 3.86
CA LYS A 25 -12.56 10.18 2.90
C LYS A 25 -11.54 11.01 2.10
N VAL A 26 -11.95 12.19 1.65
CA VAL A 26 -11.12 13.08 0.83
C VAL A 26 -9.96 13.66 1.66
N SER A 27 -10.23 14.10 2.88
CA SER A 27 -9.20 14.60 3.80
C SER A 27 -8.17 13.52 4.13
N PHE A 28 -8.60 12.28 4.37
CA PHE A 28 -7.67 11.17 4.60
C PHE A 28 -6.81 10.85 3.38
N ILE A 29 -7.38 10.83 2.17
CA ILE A 29 -6.60 10.59 0.93
C ILE A 29 -5.54 11.68 0.74
N ARG A 30 -5.89 12.94 0.98
CA ARG A 30 -4.95 14.07 0.93
C ARG A 30 -3.87 13.94 1.98
N PHE A 31 -4.24 13.66 3.22
CA PHE A 31 -3.30 13.44 4.32
C PHE A 31 -2.33 12.29 4.02
N PHE A 32 -2.84 11.13 3.60
CA PHE A 32 -2.01 10.01 3.19
C PHE A 32 -1.03 10.41 2.09
N SER A 33 -1.53 11.08 1.05
CA SER A 33 -0.68 11.47 -0.08
C SER A 33 0.39 12.47 0.31
N TYR A 34 0.06 13.38 1.23
CA TYR A 34 0.99 14.36 1.79
C TYR A 34 2.09 13.68 2.61
N ILE A 35 1.74 12.76 3.51
CA ILE A 35 2.72 12.08 4.37
C ILE A 35 3.56 11.05 3.60
N CYS A 36 2.95 10.29 2.68
CA CYS A 36 3.62 9.20 1.98
C CYS A 36 4.29 9.61 0.67
N GLY A 37 4.11 10.85 0.22
CA GLY A 37 4.66 11.34 -1.06
C GLY A 37 4.09 10.64 -2.30
N MET A 38 3.00 9.87 -2.16
CA MET A 38 2.36 9.17 -3.28
C MET A 38 0.86 9.03 -3.03
N THR A 39 0.09 8.97 -4.11
CA THR A 39 -1.36 8.78 -3.98
C THR A 39 -1.68 7.44 -3.33
N LEU A 40 -2.78 7.40 -2.57
CA LEU A 40 -3.26 6.17 -1.93
C LEU A 40 -3.47 5.04 -2.96
N THR A 41 -4.02 5.35 -4.12
CA THR A 41 -4.22 4.39 -5.21
C THR A 41 -2.90 3.80 -5.70
N SER A 42 -1.86 4.63 -5.87
CA SER A 42 -0.52 4.18 -6.25
C SER A 42 0.08 3.27 -5.19
N TYR A 43 -0.02 3.65 -3.91
CA TYR A 43 0.44 2.82 -2.80
C TYR A 43 -0.26 1.45 -2.78
N ILE A 44 -1.59 1.41 -2.87
CA ILE A 44 -2.36 0.15 -2.88
C ILE A 44 -1.91 -0.74 -4.05
N ARG A 45 -1.75 -0.16 -5.25
CA ARG A 45 -1.26 -0.91 -6.42
C ARG A 45 0.14 -1.47 -6.17
N CYS A 46 1.05 -0.68 -5.62
CA CYS A 46 2.41 -1.11 -5.34
C CYS A 46 2.47 -2.23 -4.27
N ARG A 47 1.60 -2.14 -3.26
CA ARG A 47 1.45 -3.18 -2.23
C ARG A 47 0.90 -4.47 -2.80
N ARG A 48 -0.12 -4.41 -3.65
CA ARG A 48 -0.66 -5.59 -4.33
C ARG A 48 0.40 -6.30 -5.16
N LEU A 49 1.18 -5.56 -5.95
CA LEU A 49 2.27 -6.13 -6.74
C LEU A 49 3.38 -6.73 -5.87
N THR A 50 3.71 -6.08 -4.75
CA THR A 50 4.67 -6.62 -3.78
C THR A 50 4.20 -7.97 -3.23
N LEU A 51 2.94 -8.07 -2.80
CA LEU A 51 2.37 -9.31 -2.27
C LEU A 51 2.28 -10.39 -3.35
N ALA A 52 1.88 -10.03 -4.57
CA ALA A 52 1.88 -10.94 -5.72
C ALA A 52 3.27 -11.52 -6.00
N ALA A 53 4.32 -10.70 -5.94
CA ALA A 53 5.69 -11.16 -6.13
C ALA A 53 6.13 -12.15 -5.04
N TYR A 54 5.76 -11.90 -3.78
CA TYR A 54 6.01 -12.84 -2.69
C TYR A 54 5.29 -14.17 -2.90
N GLU A 55 4.02 -14.14 -3.32
CA GLU A 55 3.25 -15.36 -3.53
C GLU A 55 3.78 -16.19 -4.71
N LEU A 56 4.16 -15.52 -5.81
CA LEU A 56 4.81 -16.17 -6.96
C LEU A 56 6.15 -16.81 -6.57
N ARG A 57 6.90 -16.22 -5.65
CA ARG A 57 8.19 -16.75 -5.19
C ARG A 57 8.04 -17.95 -4.25
N ASN A 58 7.01 -17.94 -3.42
CA ASN A 58 6.87 -18.91 -2.33
C ASN A 58 5.85 -20.02 -2.63
N SER A 59 5.28 -20.06 -3.84
CA SER A 59 4.29 -21.08 -4.23
C SER A 59 4.22 -21.30 -5.73
N ASP A 60 3.60 -22.40 -6.15
CA ASP A 60 3.38 -22.76 -7.56
C ASP A 60 2.09 -22.16 -8.18
N ILE A 61 1.48 -21.17 -7.52
CA ILE A 61 0.23 -20.53 -7.99
C ILE A 61 0.36 -20.02 -9.43
N LYS A 62 -0.64 -20.22 -10.29
CA LYS A 62 -0.53 -19.76 -11.69
C LYS A 62 -0.56 -18.23 -11.76
N VAL A 63 0.12 -17.66 -12.75
CA VAL A 63 0.17 -16.20 -12.95
C VAL A 63 -1.23 -15.59 -13.15
N ILE A 64 -2.14 -16.32 -13.82
CA ILE A 64 -3.54 -15.90 -13.97
C ILE A 64 -4.27 -15.86 -12.63
N ASP A 65 -4.04 -16.83 -11.75
CA ASP A 65 -4.70 -16.90 -10.46
C ASP A 65 -4.22 -15.77 -9.54
N VAL A 66 -2.90 -15.49 -9.53
CA VAL A 66 -2.33 -14.31 -8.84
C VAL A 66 -2.90 -13.01 -9.38
N THR A 67 -2.98 -12.88 -10.70
CA THR A 67 -3.53 -11.68 -11.37
C THR A 67 -4.93 -11.37 -10.83
N MET A 68 -5.82 -12.38 -10.84
CA MET A 68 -7.20 -12.23 -10.37
C MET A 68 -7.25 -12.00 -8.86
N LYS A 69 -6.49 -12.75 -8.07
CA LYS A 69 -6.41 -12.64 -6.60
C LYS A 69 -6.05 -11.23 -6.14
N TYR A 70 -5.12 -10.58 -6.83
CA TYR A 70 -4.67 -9.22 -6.53
C TYR A 70 -5.45 -8.12 -7.28
N GLY A 71 -6.59 -8.48 -7.87
CA GLY A 71 -7.59 -7.53 -8.36
C GLY A 71 -7.26 -6.89 -9.72
N PHE A 72 -6.45 -7.54 -10.54
CA PHE A 72 -6.23 -7.15 -11.93
C PHE A 72 -7.24 -7.87 -12.84
N ARG A 73 -7.76 -7.15 -13.84
CA ARG A 73 -8.79 -7.70 -14.75
C ARG A 73 -8.22 -8.70 -15.76
N ASN A 74 -6.96 -8.57 -16.13
CA ASN A 74 -6.29 -9.43 -17.09
C ASN A 74 -4.77 -9.49 -16.86
N ILE A 75 -4.15 -10.53 -17.41
CA ILE A 75 -2.73 -10.84 -17.25
C ILE A 75 -1.86 -9.75 -17.87
N ASP A 76 -2.24 -9.17 -19.00
CA ASP A 76 -1.42 -8.16 -19.69
C ASP A 76 -1.23 -6.90 -18.85
N THR A 77 -2.33 -6.43 -18.23
CA THR A 77 -2.28 -5.25 -17.35
C THR A 77 -1.47 -5.55 -16.10
N PHE A 78 -1.64 -6.74 -15.52
CA PHE A 78 -0.84 -7.16 -14.37
C PHE A 78 0.64 -7.24 -14.73
N THR A 79 0.99 -7.93 -15.82
CA THR A 79 2.37 -8.15 -16.25
C THR A 79 3.07 -6.83 -16.54
N ARG A 80 2.41 -5.91 -17.26
CA ARG A 80 2.96 -4.57 -17.51
C ARG A 80 3.23 -3.81 -16.20
N ALA A 81 2.27 -3.84 -15.27
CA ALA A 81 2.41 -3.15 -13.99
C ALA A 81 3.46 -3.80 -13.08
N PHE A 82 3.52 -5.12 -13.08
CA PHE A 82 4.47 -5.95 -12.33
C PHE A 82 5.89 -5.71 -12.81
N THR A 83 6.13 -5.85 -14.12
CA THR A 83 7.44 -5.59 -14.72
C THR A 83 7.87 -4.15 -14.51
N LYS A 84 6.96 -3.18 -14.62
CA LYS A 84 7.26 -1.77 -14.31
C LYS A 84 7.74 -1.57 -12.86
N GLN A 85 7.20 -2.33 -11.90
CA GLN A 85 7.59 -2.22 -10.51
C GLN A 85 8.86 -2.99 -10.19
N HIS A 86 8.95 -4.26 -10.58
CA HIS A 86 10.01 -5.16 -10.16
C HIS A 86 11.19 -5.22 -11.13
N GLY A 87 11.03 -4.73 -12.37
CA GLY A 87 12.04 -4.81 -13.42
C GLY A 87 12.13 -6.17 -14.11
N ILE A 88 11.31 -7.13 -13.70
CA ILE A 88 11.31 -8.52 -14.16
C ILE A 88 9.88 -8.99 -14.41
N THR A 89 9.71 -10.04 -15.20
CA THR A 89 8.39 -10.63 -15.46
C THR A 89 7.88 -11.43 -14.24
N PRO A 90 6.55 -11.64 -14.12
CA PRO A 90 5.98 -12.49 -13.06
C PRO A 90 6.58 -13.91 -13.01
N THR A 91 6.87 -14.51 -14.16
CA THR A 91 7.50 -15.83 -14.25
C THR A 91 8.93 -15.81 -13.71
N GLN A 92 9.70 -14.76 -14.03
CA GLN A 92 11.06 -14.60 -13.51
C GLN A 92 11.08 -14.38 -11.99
N ALA A 93 10.07 -13.73 -11.41
CA ALA A 93 10.00 -13.45 -9.98
C ALA A 93 10.00 -14.70 -9.08
N ARG A 94 9.64 -15.86 -9.64
CA ARG A 94 9.74 -17.18 -8.99
C ARG A 94 11.18 -17.53 -8.60
N ASN A 95 12.15 -17.07 -9.38
CA ASN A 95 13.55 -17.34 -9.10
C ASN A 95 13.99 -16.54 -7.86
N PRO A 96 14.49 -17.20 -6.78
CA PRO A 96 14.88 -16.53 -5.55
C PRO A 96 16.07 -15.57 -5.73
N TYR A 97 16.89 -15.76 -6.77
CA TYR A 97 18.03 -14.89 -7.08
C TYR A 97 17.65 -13.57 -7.74
N GLN A 98 16.39 -13.41 -8.16
CA GLN A 98 15.91 -12.16 -8.74
C GLN A 98 15.61 -11.13 -7.64
N SER A 99 16.01 -9.88 -7.85
CA SER A 99 15.69 -8.79 -6.92
C SER A 99 14.24 -8.32 -7.10
N LEU A 100 13.54 -8.03 -5.99
CA LEU A 100 12.17 -7.52 -6.00
C LEU A 100 12.13 -6.13 -5.36
N ARG A 101 11.49 -5.17 -6.04
CA ARG A 101 11.15 -3.87 -5.42
C ARG A 101 9.93 -4.02 -4.51
N ILE A 102 10.16 -3.91 -3.21
CA ILE A 102 9.16 -4.10 -2.16
C ILE A 102 8.66 -2.75 -1.68
N TYR A 103 7.34 -2.60 -1.58
CA TYR A 103 6.71 -1.50 -0.86
C TYR A 103 6.19 -2.09 0.45
N PRO A 104 6.68 -1.73 1.64
CA PRO A 104 6.23 -2.30 2.93
C PRO A 104 4.88 -1.72 3.39
N PRO A 105 4.21 -2.32 4.40
CA PRO A 105 3.00 -1.73 4.96
C PRO A 105 3.34 -0.39 5.59
N VAL A 106 2.60 0.65 5.21
CA VAL A 106 2.70 1.96 5.84
C VAL A 106 2.24 1.87 7.29
N SER A 107 3.01 2.51 8.17
CA SER A 107 2.65 2.75 9.56
C SER A 107 2.89 4.23 9.86
N PHE A 108 2.01 4.83 10.65
CA PHE A 108 2.11 6.23 11.04
C PHE A 108 2.24 6.31 12.55
N HIS A 109 3.28 6.98 13.03
CA HIS A 109 3.41 7.38 14.42
C HIS A 109 3.39 8.90 14.47
N ILE A 110 2.26 9.47 14.92
CA ILE A 110 2.06 10.92 14.95
C ILE A 110 2.24 11.39 16.39
N MET A 111 3.30 12.17 16.63
CA MET A 111 3.48 12.89 17.89
C MET A 111 3.16 14.37 17.66
N ILE A 112 2.08 14.86 18.28
CA ILE A 112 1.70 16.28 18.22
C ILE A 112 2.24 16.96 19.48
N LYS A 113 3.15 17.93 19.32
CA LYS A 113 3.65 18.80 20.39
C LYS A 113 3.23 20.24 20.09
N GLY A 114 2.77 20.99 21.10
CA GLY A 114 2.50 22.44 20.97
C GLY A 114 1.08 22.85 20.57
N ALA A 115 0.05 22.04 20.84
CA ALA A 115 -1.35 22.41 20.58
C ALA A 115 -1.98 23.36 21.63
N LYS A 116 -1.18 23.88 22.56
CA LYS A 116 -1.59 24.90 23.53
C LYS A 116 -0.66 26.10 23.43
N GLU A 117 -1.24 27.28 23.51
CA GLU A 117 -0.55 28.55 23.65
C GLU A 117 0.34 28.48 24.90
N THR A 118 1.64 28.73 24.73
CA THR A 118 2.59 28.85 25.84
C THR A 118 3.08 30.29 25.83
N ASN A 119 2.75 31.05 26.88
CA ASN A 119 3.27 32.40 27.05
C ASN A 119 4.78 32.33 27.23
N TYR A 120 5.50 32.89 26.26
CA TYR A 120 6.94 33.04 26.26
C TYR A 120 7.33 34.25 27.12
N GLN A 121 7.07 34.19 28.43
CA GLN A 121 7.64 35.13 29.40
C GLN A 121 8.38 34.33 30.47
N ASN A 122 9.60 34.79 30.75
CA ASN A 122 10.56 34.32 31.76
C ASN A 122 11.75 33.49 31.23
N TYR A 123 12.54 34.08 30.33
CA TYR A 123 13.98 34.10 30.57
C TYR A 123 14.30 35.49 31.13
N VAL A 124 14.16 35.64 32.44
CA VAL A 124 14.77 36.73 33.19
C VAL A 124 16.12 36.21 33.66
N ASN A 125 17.19 36.83 33.17
CA ASN A 125 18.39 37.16 33.93
C ASN A 125 18.93 38.46 33.35
#